data_AF-A0A3D3ZJ74-F1
#
_entry.id   AF-A0A3D3ZJ74-F1
#
_cell.length_a   1.000
_cell.length_b   1.000
_cell.length_c   1.000
_cell.angle_alpha   90.00
_cell.angle_beta   90.00
_cell.angle_gamma   90.00
#
_symmetry.space_group_name_H-M   'P 1'
#
loop_
_entity.id
_entity.type
_entity.pdbx_description
1 polymer ?
#
loop_
_entity_poly.entity_id
_entity_poly.type
_entity_poly.pdbx_seq_one_letter_code
_entity_poly.pdbx_strand_id
1 'polypeptide(L)'
;MNNLVVFDLDGVITSEDAYWDAAGLTLHELCYSPRYWNLDKSTLGADGQYQPVMTAEESRSTSRATFPEGEILALKARAINSNWDTCYVMACFHLIDLLSGVPDLTDLLPLQPWDFEWLASFRKQGIQKKRLPGSKQLFNWS
;
A
#
# COMPACT_ATOMS: atom_id res chain seq x y z
N MET A 1 27.35 21.90 37.08
CA MET A 1 27.38 20.88 36.01
C MET A 1 25.96 20.77 35.46
N ASN A 2 25.75 21.11 34.19
CA ASN A 2 24.47 20.89 33.53
C ASN A 2 24.48 19.48 32.95
N ASN A 3 23.69 18.59 33.53
CA ASN A 3 23.46 17.26 32.97
C ASN A 3 22.37 17.40 31.91
N LEU A 4 22.75 17.26 30.64
CA LEU A 4 21.82 17.19 29.52
C LEU A 4 21.64 15.74 29.11
N VAL A 5 20.39 15.28 29.11
CA VAL A 5 20.00 13.96 28.57
C VAL A 5 19.09 14.22 27.38
N VAL A 6 19.43 13.67 26.23
CA VAL A 6 18.63 13.76 24.99
C VAL A 6 18.00 12.40 24.73
N PHE A 7 16.69 12.39 24.53
CA PHE A 7 15.94 11.20 24.13
C PHE A 7 15.54 11.32 22.67
N ASP A 8 15.69 10.21 21.95
CA ASP A 8 15.07 10.03 20.64
C ASP A 8 13.56 9.78 20.80
N LEU A 9 12.79 9.92 19.73
CA LEU A 9 11.35 9.69 19.76
C LEU A 9 11.04 8.23 19.38
N ASP A 10 11.41 7.84 18.17
CA ASP A 10 11.09 6.53 17.61
C ASP A 10 12.02 5.45 18.18
N GLY A 11 11.45 4.34 18.63
CA GLY A 11 12.18 3.24 19.28
C GLY A 11 12.60 3.53 20.73
N VAL A 12 12.36 4.74 21.25
CA VAL A 12 12.66 5.13 22.64
C VAL A 12 11.40 5.53 23.39
N ILE A 13 10.59 6.44 22.83
CA ILE A 13 9.34 6.91 23.43
C ILE A 13 8.12 6.27 22.74
N THR A 14 8.17 6.11 21.41
CA THR A 14 7.09 5.51 20.60
C THR A 14 7.63 4.41 19.68
N SER A 15 6.78 3.46 19.27
CA SER A 15 7.12 2.52 18.20
C SER A 15 6.77 3.11 16.83
N GLU A 16 7.40 2.60 15.76
CA GLU A 16 7.10 3.01 14.38
C GLU A 16 5.76 2.47 13.86
N ASP A 17 5.04 1.70 14.69
CA ASP A 17 3.85 0.97 14.30
C ASP A 17 2.79 1.88 13.68
N ALA A 18 2.51 3.02 14.28
CA ALA A 18 1.49 3.93 13.76
C ALA A 18 1.81 4.43 12.33
N TYR A 19 3.09 4.57 11.98
CA TYR A 19 3.48 4.95 10.63
C TYR A 19 3.29 3.81 9.63
N TRP A 20 3.61 2.59 10.04
CA TRP A 20 3.34 1.42 9.22
C TRP A 20 1.82 1.25 9.04
N ASP A 21 1.01 1.61 10.05
CA ASP A 21 -0.45 1.61 9.92
C ASP A 21 -0.91 2.53 8.81
N ALA A 22 -0.48 3.78 8.88
CA ALA A 22 -0.79 4.78 7.86
C ALA A 22 -0.41 4.30 6.46
N ALA A 23 0.80 3.76 6.27
CA ALA A 23 1.25 3.25 4.98
C ALA A 23 0.35 2.14 4.43
N GLY A 24 0.04 1.12 5.23
CA GLY A 24 -0.85 0.04 4.77
C GLY A 24 -2.30 0.50 4.55
N LEU A 25 -2.80 1.45 5.34
CA LEU A 25 -4.12 2.05 5.11
C LEU A 25 -4.17 2.93 3.85
N THR A 26 -3.10 3.66 3.53
CA THR A 26 -2.97 4.39 2.26
C THR A 26 -3.03 3.42 1.07
N LEU A 27 -2.30 2.30 1.13
CA LEU A 27 -2.37 1.27 0.10
C LEU A 27 -3.77 0.63 0.01
N HIS A 28 -4.43 0.45 1.15
CA HIS A 28 -5.77 -0.10 1.22
C HIS A 28 -6.79 0.82 0.55
N GLU A 29 -6.74 2.12 0.88
CA GLU A 29 -7.58 3.14 0.25
C GLU A 29 -7.32 3.21 -1.27
N LEU A 30 -6.05 3.22 -1.68
CA LEU A 30 -5.66 3.27 -3.10
C LEU A 30 -6.25 2.09 -3.89
N CYS A 31 -6.23 0.89 -3.31
CA CYS A 31 -6.78 -0.32 -3.93
C CYS A 31 -8.31 -0.28 -4.02
N TYR A 32 -9.00 0.07 -2.94
CA TYR A 32 -10.42 -0.28 -2.79
C TYR A 32 -11.38 0.93 -2.77
N SER A 33 -10.88 2.12 -2.49
CA SER A 33 -11.73 3.32 -2.49
C SER A 33 -12.21 3.62 -3.91
N PRO A 34 -13.49 4.02 -4.08
CA PRO A 34 -14.01 4.49 -5.36
C PRO A 34 -13.30 5.75 -5.88
N ARG A 35 -12.54 6.44 -5.01
CA ARG A 35 -11.74 7.61 -5.39
C ARG A 35 -10.52 7.25 -6.25
N TYR A 36 -10.03 6.01 -6.15
CA TYR A 36 -8.79 5.57 -6.78
C TYR A 36 -9.02 4.34 -7.68
N TRP A 37 -8.29 3.24 -7.50
CA TRP A 37 -8.33 2.10 -8.40
C TRP A 37 -9.63 1.32 -8.33
N ASN A 38 -10.36 1.40 -7.21
CA ASN A 38 -11.68 0.80 -7.04
C ASN A 38 -11.73 -0.67 -7.51
N LEU A 39 -10.72 -1.44 -7.10
CA LEU A 39 -10.59 -2.86 -7.42
C LEU A 39 -11.75 -3.66 -6.84
N ASP A 40 -11.86 -4.93 -7.26
CA ASP A 40 -12.89 -5.83 -6.75
C ASP A 40 -12.89 -5.86 -5.21
N LYS A 41 -14.09 -5.65 -4.66
CA LYS A 41 -14.39 -5.53 -3.24
C LYS A 41 -15.04 -6.79 -2.69
N SER A 42 -15.11 -7.86 -3.48
CA SER A 42 -15.62 -9.17 -3.06
C SER A 42 -14.91 -9.73 -1.83
N THR A 43 -13.68 -9.29 -1.57
CA THR A 43 -12.89 -9.62 -0.38
C THR A 43 -13.02 -8.62 0.77
N LEU A 44 -13.71 -7.49 0.57
CA LEU A 44 -14.09 -6.59 1.66
C LEU A 44 -15.28 -7.19 2.42
N GLY A 45 -15.69 -6.57 3.53
CA GLY A 45 -16.71 -7.09 4.45
C GLY A 45 -18.05 -7.47 3.81
N ALA A 46 -19.02 -7.86 4.64
CA ALA A 46 -20.27 -8.50 4.19
C ALA A 46 -21.12 -7.69 3.17
N ASP A 47 -20.93 -6.38 3.06
CA ASP A 47 -21.61 -5.49 2.12
C ASP A 47 -20.84 -5.24 0.81
N GLY A 48 -19.60 -5.73 0.69
CA GLY A 48 -18.74 -5.54 -0.48
C GLY A 48 -18.42 -4.08 -0.78
N GLN A 49 -18.50 -3.19 0.22
CA GLN A 49 -18.22 -1.76 0.07
C GLN A 49 -16.93 -1.39 0.79
N TYR A 50 -16.26 -0.35 0.27
CA TYR A 50 -15.14 0.25 0.98
C TYR A 50 -15.67 1.19 2.06
N GLN A 51 -15.20 1.02 3.28
CA GLN A 51 -15.41 1.93 4.39
C GLN A 51 -14.06 2.28 5.01
N PRO A 52 -13.81 3.57 5.36
CA PRO A 52 -12.67 3.92 6.18
C PRO A 52 -12.70 3.18 7.51
N VAL A 53 -11.54 2.74 7.99
CA VAL A 53 -11.39 2.12 9.32
C VAL A 53 -11.74 3.13 10.42
N MET A 54 -12.39 2.66 11.50
CA MET A 54 -12.92 3.54 12.55
C MET A 54 -12.24 3.33 13.90
N THR A 55 -11.53 2.21 14.08
CA THR A 55 -10.82 1.87 15.32
C THR A 55 -9.34 1.63 15.10
N ALA A 56 -8.54 1.71 16.17
CA ALA A 56 -7.11 1.41 16.14
C ALA A 56 -6.83 -0.07 15.82
N GLU A 57 -7.66 -0.98 16.33
CA GLU A 57 -7.54 -2.42 16.07
C GLU A 57 -7.84 -2.77 14.61
N GLU A 58 -8.90 -2.18 14.03
CA GLU A 58 -9.20 -2.32 12.60
C GLU A 58 -8.11 -1.68 11.74
N SER A 59 -7.57 -0.53 12.16
CA SER A 59 -6.47 0.14 11.47
C SER A 59 -5.25 -0.78 11.37
N ARG A 60 -4.86 -1.39 12.49
CA ARG A 60 -3.74 -2.33 12.55
C ARG A 60 -3.98 -3.56 11.69
N SER A 61 -5.11 -4.24 11.87
CA SER A 61 -5.41 -5.47 11.17
C SER A 61 -5.53 -5.26 9.66
N THR A 62 -6.25 -4.22 9.23
CA THR A 62 -6.42 -3.85 7.81
C THR A 62 -5.09 -3.42 7.18
N SER A 63 -4.30 -2.63 7.90
CA SER A 63 -2.98 -2.20 7.43
C SER A 63 -2.04 -3.38 7.25
N ARG A 64 -1.96 -4.31 8.22
CA ARG A 64 -1.07 -5.48 8.12
C ARG A 64 -1.55 -6.52 7.12
N ALA A 65 -2.86 -6.63 6.90
CA ALA A 65 -3.40 -7.46 5.82
C ALA A 65 -3.06 -6.91 4.43
N THR A 66 -3.01 -5.57 4.29
CA THR A 66 -2.71 -4.91 3.02
C THR A 66 -1.20 -4.78 2.76
N PHE A 67 -0.44 -4.45 3.80
CA PHE A 67 1.01 -4.28 3.75
C PHE A 67 1.67 -5.05 4.92
N PRO A 68 1.98 -6.34 4.70
CA PRO A 68 2.56 -7.19 5.73
C PRO A 68 3.91 -6.68 6.24
N GLU A 69 4.16 -6.89 7.54
CA GLU A 69 5.41 -6.47 8.19
C GLU A 69 6.67 -7.00 7.50
N GLY A 70 6.63 -8.24 7.00
CA GLY A 70 7.76 -8.81 6.27
C GLY A 70 8.14 -8.03 5.01
N GLU A 71 7.18 -7.40 4.33
CA GLU A 71 7.44 -6.57 3.15
C GLU A 71 8.00 -5.20 3.54
N ILE A 72 7.49 -4.60 4.64
CA ILE A 72 8.05 -3.37 5.23
C ILE A 72 9.53 -3.60 5.59
N LEU A 73 9.82 -4.66 6.33
CA LEU A 73 11.17 -5.01 6.76
C LEU A 73 12.09 -5.32 5.56
N ALA A 74 11.57 -5.96 4.50
CA ALA A 74 12.34 -6.24 3.29
C ALA A 74 12.75 -4.95 2.55
N LEU A 75 11.92 -3.91 2.56
CA LEU A 75 12.26 -2.59 1.99
C LEU A 75 13.24 -1.83 2.88
N LYS A 76 13.03 -1.82 4.21
CA LYS A 76 13.97 -1.23 5.17
C LYS A 76 15.35 -1.87 5.09
N ALA A 77 15.43 -3.18 4.92
CA ALA A 77 16.69 -3.92 4.72
C ALA A 77 17.45 -3.49 3.44
N ARG A 78 16.79 -2.83 2.50
CA ARG A 78 17.39 -2.25 1.27
C ARG A 78 17.62 -0.73 1.40
N ALA A 79 17.73 -0.24 2.63
CA ALA A 79 17.93 1.17 2.98
C ALA A 79 16.78 2.12 2.61
N ILE A 80 15.58 1.58 2.35
CA ILE A 80 14.36 2.38 2.16
C ILE A 80 13.69 2.54 3.53
N ASN A 81 14.11 3.56 4.29
CA ASN A 81 13.73 3.70 5.69
C ASN A 81 12.56 4.66 5.93
N SER A 82 12.30 5.58 5.00
CA SER A 82 11.14 6.47 5.08
C SER A 82 9.85 5.68 4.91
N ASN A 83 8.89 5.89 5.81
CA ASN A 83 7.58 5.26 5.71
C ASN A 83 6.85 5.64 4.41
N TRP A 84 7.05 6.87 3.92
CA TRP A 84 6.48 7.32 2.66
C TRP A 84 7.16 6.67 1.44
N ASP A 85 8.49 6.51 1.46
CA ASP A 85 9.19 5.84 0.35
C ASP A 85 8.80 4.36 0.29
N THR A 86 8.70 3.73 1.45
CA THR A 86 8.27 2.34 1.61
C THR A 86 6.85 2.16 1.06
N CYS A 87 5.92 3.05 1.44
CA CYS A 87 4.54 3.06 0.93
C CYS A 87 4.50 3.31 -0.59
N TYR A 88 5.28 4.27 -1.08
CA TYR A 88 5.32 4.64 -2.50
C TYR A 88 5.85 3.49 -3.37
N VAL A 89 6.94 2.84 -2.96
CA VAL A 89 7.48 1.67 -3.65
C VAL A 89 6.46 0.54 -3.75
N MET A 90 5.72 0.26 -2.67
CA MET A 90 4.65 -0.73 -2.69
C MET A 90 3.48 -0.32 -3.59
N ALA A 91 3.10 0.96 -3.60
CA ALA A 91 2.09 1.47 -4.51
C ALA A 91 2.52 1.29 -5.97
N CYS A 92 3.79 1.56 -6.29
CA CYS A 92 4.36 1.31 -7.61
C CYS A 92 4.34 -0.18 -7.97
N PHE A 93 4.73 -1.08 -7.05
CA PHE A 93 4.68 -2.51 -7.32
C PHE A 93 3.25 -3.00 -7.58
N HIS A 94 2.28 -2.56 -6.79
CA HIS A 94 0.87 -2.88 -7.04
C HIS A 94 0.38 -2.34 -8.38
N LEU A 95 0.74 -1.10 -8.74
CA LEU A 95 0.38 -0.54 -10.03
C LEU A 95 0.99 -1.32 -11.19
N ILE A 96 2.28 -1.68 -11.11
CA ILE A 96 2.97 -2.47 -12.13
C ILE A 96 2.30 -3.85 -12.28
N ASP A 97 1.99 -4.52 -11.17
CA ASP A 97 1.30 -5.82 -11.18
C ASP A 97 -0.07 -5.72 -11.86
N LEU A 98 -0.86 -4.70 -11.52
CA LEU A 98 -2.16 -4.45 -12.15
C LEU A 98 -2.02 -4.16 -13.65
N LEU A 99 -1.08 -3.30 -14.03
CA LEU A 99 -0.82 -2.97 -15.43
C LEU A 99 -0.31 -4.17 -16.23
N SER A 100 0.40 -5.12 -15.61
CA SER A 100 0.82 -6.36 -16.26
C SER A 100 -0.37 -7.26 -16.69
N GLY A 101 -1.54 -7.05 -16.08
CA GLY A 101 -2.79 -7.71 -16.45
C GLY A 101 -3.53 -7.05 -17.61
N VAL A 102 -3.11 -5.88 -18.07
CA VAL A 102 -3.76 -5.14 -19.16
C VAL A 102 -3.16 -5.59 -20.51
N PRO A 103 -3.97 -6.12 -21.44
CA PRO A 103 -3.45 -6.60 -22.74
C PRO A 103 -2.84 -5.51 -23.61
N ASP A 104 -3.39 -4.29 -23.57
CA ASP A 104 -2.93 -3.13 -24.32
C ASP A 104 -2.93 -1.89 -23.42
N LEU A 105 -1.74 -1.33 -23.21
CA LEU A 105 -1.54 -0.17 -22.36
C LEU A 105 -1.68 1.17 -23.12
N THR A 106 -1.91 1.15 -24.43
CA THR A 106 -1.91 2.36 -25.27
C THR A 106 -2.85 3.44 -24.72
N ASP A 107 -4.05 3.06 -24.28
CA ASP A 107 -5.06 3.98 -23.72
C ASP A 107 -4.73 4.49 -22.30
N LEU A 108 -3.70 3.93 -21.66
CA LEU A 108 -3.23 4.32 -20.33
C LEU A 108 -1.90 5.08 -20.38
N LEU A 109 -1.33 5.30 -21.57
CA LEU A 109 -0.07 6.02 -21.74
C LEU A 109 -0.33 7.48 -22.16
N PRO A 110 0.41 8.46 -21.58
CA PRO A 110 1.37 8.30 -20.49
C PRO A 110 0.69 7.93 -19.16
N LEU A 111 1.38 7.17 -18.31
CA LEU A 111 0.85 6.80 -17.00
C LEU A 111 0.62 8.06 -16.14
N GLN A 112 -0.63 8.30 -15.76
CA GLN A 112 -1.03 9.40 -14.89
C GLN A 112 -1.97 8.88 -13.79
N PRO A 113 -1.49 8.04 -12.86
CA PRO A 113 -2.34 7.38 -11.85
C PRO A 113 -3.03 8.34 -10.86
N TRP A 114 -2.69 9.63 -10.90
CA TRP A 114 -3.33 10.71 -10.15
C TRP A 114 -4.45 11.43 -10.92
N ASP A 115 -4.53 11.23 -12.24
CA ASP A 115 -5.50 11.91 -13.10
C ASP A 115 -6.87 11.22 -13.09
N PHE A 116 -7.94 12.02 -13.10
CA PHE A 116 -9.30 11.53 -12.99
C PHE A 116 -9.74 10.72 -14.23
N GLU A 117 -9.39 11.20 -15.43
CA GLU A 117 -9.73 10.52 -16.69
C GLU A 117 -8.91 9.24 -16.82
N TRP A 118 -7.63 9.29 -16.45
CA TRP A 118 -6.77 8.11 -16.39
C TRP A 118 -7.36 7.05 -15.45
N LEU A 119 -7.77 7.42 -14.24
CA LEU A 119 -8.40 6.49 -13.28
C LEU A 119 -9.71 5.91 -13.84
N ALA A 120 -10.50 6.69 -14.57
CA ALA A 120 -11.69 6.19 -15.24
C ALA A 120 -11.35 5.16 -16.34
N SER A 121 -10.34 5.42 -17.16
CA SER A 121 -9.85 4.51 -18.20
C SER A 121 -9.24 3.24 -17.61
N PHE A 122 -8.46 3.37 -16.54
CA PHE A 122 -7.85 2.25 -15.81
C PHE A 122 -8.91 1.31 -15.24
N ARG A 123 -9.96 1.84 -14.61
CA ARG A 123 -11.07 1.04 -14.05
C ARG A 123 -11.86 0.27 -15.12
N LYS A 124 -11.96 0.80 -16.34
CA LYS A 124 -12.64 0.13 -17.46
C LYS A 124 -11.92 -1.13 -17.95
N GLN A 125 -10.62 -1.26 -17.66
CA GLN A 125 -9.85 -2.44 -18.03
C GLN A 125 -10.28 -3.70 -17.25
N GLY A 126 -11.12 -3.57 -16.22
CA GLY A 126 -11.64 -4.72 -15.45
C GLY A 126 -10.56 -5.48 -14.70
N ILE A 127 -9.44 -4.81 -14.39
CA ILE A 127 -8.27 -5.44 -13.76
C ILE A 127 -8.64 -5.87 -12.34
N GLN A 128 -8.31 -7.11 -12.02
CA GLN A 128 -8.38 -7.65 -10.68
C GLN A 128 -6.98 -7.87 -10.16
N LYS A 129 -6.79 -7.67 -8.85
CA LYS A 129 -5.53 -8.02 -8.20
C LYS A 129 -5.38 -9.54 -8.31
N LYS A 130 -4.44 -10.03 -9.14
CA LYS A 130 -4.00 -11.42 -9.00
C LYS A 130 -3.38 -11.50 -7.61
N ARG A 131 -3.86 -12.40 -6.76
CA ARG A 131 -3.19 -12.66 -5.50
C ARG A 131 -1.79 -13.15 -5.86
N LEU A 132 -0.78 -12.28 -5.77
CA LEU A 132 0.61 -12.68 -5.95
C LEU A 132 0.84 -13.88 -5.02
N PRO A 133 1.56 -14.93 -5.46
CA PRO A 133 2.07 -15.94 -4.55
C PRO A 133 2.82 -15.19 -3.46
N GLY A 134 2.38 -15.35 -2.20
CA GLY A 134 2.71 -14.43 -1.12
C GLY A 134 4.20 -14.08 -1.05
N SER A 135 4.49 -12.79 -0.82
CA SER A 135 5.73 -12.07 -0.44
C SER A 135 7.12 -12.66 -0.74
N LYS A 136 7.30 -13.98 -0.64
CA LYS A 136 8.51 -14.70 -1.04
C LYS A 136 8.92 -14.46 -2.49
N GLN A 137 8.03 -14.15 -3.43
CA GLN A 137 8.44 -13.95 -4.83
C GLN A 137 8.91 -12.53 -5.16
N LEU A 138 8.37 -11.48 -4.52
CA LEU A 138 8.72 -10.09 -4.86
C LEU A 138 10.20 -9.76 -4.63
N PHE A 139 10.84 -10.44 -3.68
CA PHE A 139 12.21 -10.15 -3.24
C PHE A 139 13.21 -11.29 -3.43
N ASN A 140 12.82 -12.38 -4.10
CA ASN A 140 13.70 -13.52 -4.43
C ASN A 140 14.46 -13.31 -5.76
N TRP A 141 15.14 -12.18 -5.90
CA TRP A 141 16.12 -11.98 -6.96
C TRP A 141 17.51 -12.26 -6.36
N SER A 142 17.84 -13.55 -6.25
CA SER A 142 19.17 -14.05 -5.90
C SER A 142 19.81 -14.72 -7.10
#